data_AF-A0A2E4PKH6-F1
#
_entry.id   AF-A0A2E4PKH6-F1
#
_cell.length_a   1.000
_cell.length_b   1.000
_cell.length_c   1.000
_cell.angle_alpha   90.00
_cell.angle_beta   90.00
_cell.angle_gamma   90.00
#
_symmetry.space_group_name_H-M   'P 1'
#
loop_
_entity.id
_entity.type
_entity.pdbx_description
1 polymer ?
#
loop_
_entity_poly.entity_id
_entity_poly.type
_entity_poly.pdbx_seq_one_letter_code
_entity_poly.pdbx_strand_id
1 'polypeptide(L)'
;MFFKPYKTKEIIGKAGSTYLINYGELGIRFLIGIAFVWVSVISKYPFYFKIIGYFLMVSALALMALPIQKHNQFSKKAAAILQPIHLKVCALFSVLFGILLLTAF
;
A
#
# COMPACT_ATOMS: atom_id res chain seq x y z
N MET A 1 12.76 3.17 0.98
CA MET A 1 12.46 4.62 1.05
C MET A 1 13.57 5.47 1.69
N PHE A 2 14.01 5.20 2.91
CA PHE A 2 14.94 6.11 3.63
C PHE A 2 16.35 6.23 3.01
N PHE A 3 17.01 5.11 2.71
CA PHE A 3 18.42 5.10 2.24
C PHE A 3 18.59 5.31 0.73
N LYS A 4 17.62 4.88 -0.08
CA LYS A 4 17.67 4.97 -1.55
C LYS A 4 16.34 5.50 -2.11
N PRO A 5 15.99 6.78 -1.85
CA PRO A 5 14.69 7.33 -2.23
C PRO A 5 14.50 7.39 -3.76
N TYR A 6 15.57 7.64 -4.54
CA TYR A 6 15.50 7.67 -6.00
C TYR A 6 15.15 6.30 -6.61
N LYS A 7 15.76 5.21 -6.12
CA LYS A 7 15.38 3.86 -6.55
C LYS A 7 13.94 3.53 -6.14
N THR A 8 13.50 3.96 -4.95
CA THR A 8 12.10 3.76 -4.53
C THR A 8 11.12 4.51 -5.43
N LYS A 9 11.45 5.75 -5.82
CA LYS A 9 10.66 6.53 -6.79
C LYS A 9 10.51 5.81 -8.13
N GLU A 10 11.60 5.24 -8.64
CA GLU A 10 11.59 4.48 -9.89
C GLU A 10 10.74 3.21 -9.81
N ILE A 11 10.79 2.48 -8.69
CA ILE A 11 9.96 1.29 -8.45
C ILE A 11 8.47 1.67 -8.41
N ILE A 12 8.11 2.74 -7.69
CA ILE A 12 6.73 3.25 -7.64
C ILE A 12 6.25 3.63 -9.05
N GLY A 13 7.11 4.22 -9.87
CA GLY A 13 6.80 4.55 -11.27
C GLY A 13 6.60 3.35 -12.20
N LYS A 14 6.98 2.13 -11.77
CA LYS A 14 6.75 0.88 -12.52
C LYS A 14 5.45 0.18 -12.12
N ALA A 15 4.74 0.65 -11.11
CA ALA A 15 3.46 0.08 -10.70
C ALA A 15 2.45 0.16 -11.86
N GLY A 16 1.75 -0.95 -12.11
CA GLY A 16 0.85 -1.07 -13.26
C GLY A 16 1.53 -1.16 -14.64
N SER A 17 2.84 -1.33 -14.73
CA SER A 17 3.53 -1.46 -16.04
C SER A 17 3.23 -2.78 -16.76
N THR A 18 2.99 -3.86 -16.02
CA THR A 18 2.60 -5.18 -16.55
C THR A 18 1.45 -5.74 -15.72
N TYR A 19 0.66 -6.65 -16.33
CA TYR A 19 -0.42 -7.33 -15.63
C TYR A 19 0.08 -8.10 -14.39
N LEU A 20 1.26 -8.71 -14.46
CA LEU A 20 1.86 -9.43 -13.35
C LEU A 20 2.18 -8.49 -12.17
N ILE A 21 2.77 -7.32 -12.45
CA ILE A 21 3.06 -6.32 -11.42
C ILE A 21 1.75 -5.80 -10.82
N ASN A 22 0.77 -5.46 -11.66
CA ASN A 22 -0.52 -4.94 -11.20
C ASN A 22 -1.28 -5.96 -10.31
N TYR A 23 -1.57 -7.15 -10.84
CA TYR A 23 -2.32 -8.15 -10.09
C TYR A 23 -1.52 -8.71 -8.91
N GLY A 24 -0.19 -8.78 -9.01
CA GLY A 24 0.68 -9.17 -7.90
C GLY A 24 0.65 -8.17 -6.74
N GLU A 25 0.89 -6.88 -7.02
CA GLU A 25 0.88 -5.82 -6.00
C GLU A 25 -0.51 -5.70 -5.35
N LEU A 26 -1.57 -5.68 -6.16
CA LEU A 26 -2.92 -5.56 -5.63
C LEU A 26 -3.40 -6.85 -4.95
N GLY A 27 -2.97 -8.02 -5.42
CA GLY A 27 -3.28 -9.31 -4.81
C GLY A 27 -2.66 -9.42 -3.42
N ILE A 28 -1.38 -9.05 -3.27
CA ILE A 28 -0.72 -8.97 -1.96
C ILE A 28 -1.44 -7.98 -1.05
N ARG A 29 -1.81 -6.79 -1.57
CA ARG A 29 -2.56 -5.80 -0.80
C ARG A 29 -3.92 -6.32 -0.32
N PHE A 30 -4.65 -7.02 -1.19
CA PHE A 30 -5.93 -7.63 -0.85
C PHE A 30 -5.77 -8.70 0.24
N LEU A 31 -4.75 -9.55 0.12
CA LEU A 31 -4.44 -10.58 1.12
C LEU A 31 -4.07 -9.97 2.48
N ILE A 32 -3.31 -8.88 2.50
CA ILE A 32 -3.06 -8.11 3.73
C ILE A 32 -4.37 -7.58 4.31
N GLY A 33 -5.28 -7.07 3.48
CA GLY A 33 -6.60 -6.62 3.91
C GLY A 33 -7.41 -7.73 4.61
N ILE A 34 -7.41 -8.94 4.06
CA ILE A 34 -8.03 -10.13 4.70
C ILE A 34 -7.38 -10.42 6.05
N ALA A 35 -6.04 -10.41 6.11
CA ALA A 35 -5.31 -10.65 7.35
C ALA A 35 -5.71 -9.63 8.44
N PHE A 36 -5.84 -8.34 8.10
CA PHE A 36 -6.31 -7.31 9.02
C PHE A 36 -7.74 -7.57 9.52
N VAL A 37 -8.67 -7.99 8.66
CA VAL A 37 -10.04 -8.32 9.07
C VAL A 37 -10.06 -9.54 9.99
N TRP A 38 -9.29 -10.58 9.69
CA TRP A 38 -9.25 -11.78 10.53
C TRP A 38 -8.67 -11.48 11.91
N VAL A 39 -7.52 -10.81 11.92
CA VAL A 39 -6.79 -10.45 13.13
C VAL A 39 -7.55 -9.41 13.97
N SER A 40 -8.51 -8.69 13.39
CA SER A 40 -9.38 -7.79 14.15
C SER A 40 -10.12 -8.48 15.32
N VAL A 41 -10.44 -9.77 15.20
CA VAL A 41 -11.17 -10.53 16.22
C VAL A 41 -10.38 -10.65 17.53
N ILE A 42 -9.04 -10.66 17.46
CA ILE A 42 -8.14 -10.83 18.61
C ILE A 42 -7.42 -9.55 19.00
N SER A 43 -7.57 -8.47 18.23
CA SER A 43 -6.89 -7.19 18.48
C SER A 43 -7.56 -6.37 19.60
N LYS A 44 -6.80 -5.52 20.29
CA LYS A 44 -7.33 -4.53 21.26
C LYS A 44 -8.24 -3.48 20.61
N TYR A 45 -8.11 -3.29 19.30
CA TYR A 45 -8.79 -2.24 18.53
C TYR A 45 -9.56 -2.80 17.32
N PRO A 46 -10.55 -3.70 17.54
CA PRO A 46 -11.20 -4.47 16.49
C PRO A 46 -11.85 -3.61 15.40
N PHE A 47 -12.44 -2.47 15.78
CA PHE A 47 -13.10 -1.55 14.85
C PHE A 47 -12.13 -0.95 13.83
N TYR A 48 -10.97 -0.47 14.28
CA TYR A 48 -9.97 0.14 13.40
C TYR A 48 -9.34 -0.88 12.45
N PHE A 49 -9.04 -2.09 12.95
CA PHE A 49 -8.52 -3.18 12.13
C PHE A 49 -9.50 -3.59 11.03
N LYS A 50 -10.80 -3.69 11.33
CA LYS A 50 -11.84 -3.98 10.32
C LYS A 50 -11.91 -2.89 9.26
N ILE A 51 -11.96 -1.61 9.65
CA ILE A 51 -12.05 -0.50 8.69
C ILE A 51 -10.84 -0.51 7.76
N ILE A 52 -9.63 -0.62 8.31
CA ILE A 52 -8.40 -0.65 7.51
C ILE A 52 -8.38 -1.87 6.59
N GLY A 53 -8.75 -3.05 7.09
CA GLY A 53 -8.82 -4.27 6.31
C GLY A 53 -9.79 -4.17 5.13
N TYR A 54 -11.03 -3.74 5.38
CA TYR A 54 -12.01 -3.52 4.32
C TYR A 54 -11.58 -2.44 3.33
N PHE A 55 -10.98 -1.34 3.81
CA PHE A 55 -10.44 -0.30 2.94
C PHE A 55 -9.37 -0.87 2.00
N LEU A 56 -8.42 -1.67 2.52
CA LEU A 56 -7.39 -2.32 1.71
C LEU A 56 -7.98 -3.27 0.67
N MET A 57 -8.99 -4.06 1.05
CA MET A 57 -9.65 -4.99 0.15
C MET A 57 -10.43 -4.28 -0.97
N VAL A 58 -11.32 -3.35 -0.60
CA VAL A 58 -12.19 -2.63 -1.56
C VAL A 58 -11.35 -1.79 -2.53
N SER A 59 -10.35 -1.07 -2.02
CA SER A 59 -9.46 -0.27 -2.88
C SER A 59 -8.62 -1.14 -3.82
N ALA A 60 -8.17 -2.31 -3.40
CA ALA A 60 -7.48 -3.25 -4.27
C ALA A 60 -8.42 -3.76 -5.38
N LEU A 61 -9.63 -4.18 -5.05
CA LEU A 61 -10.59 -4.64 -6.07
C LEU A 61 -10.97 -3.52 -7.05
N ALA A 62 -11.22 -2.31 -6.56
CA ALA A 62 -11.53 -1.15 -7.39
C ALA A 62 -10.40 -0.83 -8.38
N LEU A 63 -9.14 -0.90 -7.93
CA LEU A 63 -7.98 -0.67 -8.78
C LEU A 63 -7.70 -1.85 -9.73
N MET A 64 -8.05 -3.09 -9.37
CA MET A 64 -7.99 -4.24 -10.29
C MET A 64 -9.03 -4.14 -11.41
N ALA A 65 -10.19 -3.53 -11.14
CA ALA A 65 -11.23 -3.30 -12.13
C ALA A 65 -10.91 -2.14 -13.10
N LEU A 66 -9.99 -1.24 -12.72
CA LEU A 66 -9.55 -0.14 -13.57
C LEU A 66 -8.59 -0.62 -14.66
N PRO A 67 -8.65 -0.02 -15.87
CA PRO A 67 -7.75 -0.39 -16.95
C PRO A 67 -6.30 -0.07 -16.56
N ILE A 68 -5.43 -1.05 -16.76
CA ILE A 68 -4.03 -1.03 -16.31
C ILE A 68 -3.25 0.19 -16.84
N GLN A 69 -3.60 0.67 -18.04
CA GLN A 69 -3.00 1.86 -18.65
C GLN A 69 -3.24 3.11 -17.80
N LYS A 70 -4.44 3.27 -17.21
CA LYS A 70 -4.76 4.38 -16.31
C LYS A 70 -4.03 4.25 -14.98
N HIS A 71 -3.92 3.03 -14.44
CA HIS A 71 -3.18 2.77 -13.21
C HIS A 71 -1.67 3.05 -13.36
N ASN A 72 -1.08 2.67 -14.49
CA ASN A 72 0.32 2.97 -14.83
C ASN A 72 0.54 4.48 -15.01
N GLN A 73 -0.33 5.16 -15.74
CA GLN A 73 -0.24 6.61 -15.93
C GLN A 73 -0.36 7.36 -14.59
N PHE A 74 -1.27 6.93 -13.72
CA PHE A 74 -1.37 7.46 -12.36
C PHE A 74 -0.07 7.25 -11.58
N SER A 75 0.48 6.04 -11.61
CA SER A 75 1.73 5.70 -10.91
C SER A 75 2.92 6.53 -11.40
N LYS A 76 3.04 6.77 -12.72
CA LYS A 76 4.05 7.66 -13.30
C LYS A 76 3.89 9.12 -12.86
N LYS A 77 2.65 9.63 -12.85
CA LYS A 77 2.35 11.00 -12.38
C LYS A 77 2.65 11.16 -10.89
N ALA A 78 2.20 10.21 -10.07
CA ALA A 78 2.47 10.19 -8.64
C ALA A 78 3.97 10.10 -8.36
N ALA A 79 4.68 9.22 -9.07
CA ALA A 79 6.13 9.13 -8.98
C ALA A 79 6.77 10.46 -9.35
N ALA A 80 6.35 11.16 -10.41
CA ALA A 80 6.93 12.47 -10.79
C ALA A 80 6.80 13.52 -9.66
N ILE A 81 5.63 13.59 -9.01
CA ILE A 81 5.33 14.53 -7.91
C ILE A 81 6.10 14.15 -6.63
N LEU A 82 6.33 12.87 -6.38
CA LEU A 82 7.02 12.39 -5.19
C LEU A 82 8.49 12.85 -5.16
N GLN A 83 8.77 13.85 -4.33
CA GLN A 83 10.16 14.24 -4.04
C GLN A 83 10.80 13.25 -3.05
N PRO A 84 12.14 13.07 -3.08
CA PRO A 84 12.86 12.18 -2.17
C PRO A 84 12.60 12.43 -0.68
N ILE A 85 12.30 13.68 -0.30
CA ILE A 85 11.99 14.06 1.08
C ILE A 85 10.67 13.44 1.54
N HIS A 86 9.62 13.46 0.72
CA HIS A 86 8.34 12.80 1.02
C HIS A 86 8.54 11.30 1.29
N LEU A 87 9.37 10.64 0.49
CA LEU A 87 9.69 9.22 0.67
C LEU A 87 10.41 8.95 2.00
N LYS A 88 11.35 9.82 2.41
CA LYS A 88 12.02 9.67 3.71
C LYS A 88 11.06 9.85 4.88
N VAL A 89 10.16 10.83 4.79
CA VAL A 89 9.12 11.07 5.81
C VAL A 89 8.14 9.88 5.87
N CYS A 90 7.70 9.35 4.73
CA CYS A 90 6.88 8.14 4.68
C CYS A 90 7.56 6.93 5.33
N ALA A 91 8.89 6.82 5.26
CA ALA A 91 9.62 5.74 5.93
C ALA A 91 9.47 5.81 7.45
N LEU A 92 9.51 7.01 8.04
CA LEU A 92 9.28 7.21 9.47
C LEU A 92 7.86 6.81 9.86
N PHE A 93 6.85 7.26 9.10
CA PHE A 93 5.45 6.86 9.34
C PHE A 93 5.27 5.34 9.24
N SER A 94 5.92 4.69 8.27
CA SER A 94 5.83 3.22 8.12
C SER A 94 6.35 2.49 9.35
N VAL A 95 7.44 2.96 9.97
CA VAL A 95 7.99 2.37 11.20
C VAL A 95 7.04 2.58 12.37
N LEU A 96 6.49 3.80 12.52
CA LEU A 96 5.53 4.11 13.58
C LEU A 96 4.27 3.24 13.49
N PHE A 97 3.70 3.06 12.29
CA PHE A 97 2.56 2.16 12.09
C PHE A 97 2.90 0.70 12.38
N GLY A 98 4.12 0.25 12.04
CA GLY A 98 4.59 -1.09 12.37
C GLY A 98 4.68 -1.34 13.88
N ILE A 99 5.22 -0.39 14.63
CA ILE A 99 5.27 -0.46 16.11
C ILE A 99 3.86 -0.47 16.69
N LEU A 100 3.00 0.44 16.21
CA LEU A 100 1.62 0.53 16.67
C LEU A 100 0.86 -0.80 16.44
N LEU A 101 1.05 -1.42 15.28
CA LEU A 101 0.49 -2.75 14.98
C LEU A 101 0.94 -3.81 15.97
N LEU A 102 2.23 -3.88 16.29
CA LEU A 102 2.76 -4.87 17.24
C LEU A 102 2.20 -4.68 18.65
N THR A 103 1.98 -3.43 19.07
CA THR A 103 1.42 -3.11 20.40
C THR A 103 -0.10 -3.22 20.48
N ALA A 104 -0.79 -3.28 19.33
CA ALA A 104 -2.24 -3.35 19.24
C ALA A 104 -2.82 -4.76 19.49
N PHE A 105 -1.94 -5.75 19.65
CA PHE A 105 -2.23 -7.09 20.18
C PHE A 105 -1.89 -7.11 21.67
#